data_AF-A0A6N7HA69-F1
#
_entry.id   AF-A0A6N7HA69-F1
#
_cell.length_a   1.000
_cell.length_b   1.000
_cell.length_c   1.000
_cell.angle_alpha   90.00
_cell.angle_beta   90.00
_cell.angle_gamma   90.00
#
_symmetry.space_group_name_H-M   'P 1'
#
loop_
_entity.id
_entity.type
_entity.pdbx_description
1 polymer ?
#
loop_
_entity_poly.entity_id
_entity_poly.type
_entity_poly.pdbx_seq_one_letter_code
_entity_poly.pdbx_strand_id
1 'polypeptide(L)'
;MGKKMRWRAFAKIGLVLTLAAGALVSGGLTGQPHRADAVIRVAEFPADCQLSHRLPDDPIVFPGLPGASHSHDFFGNHATDAHSDYGDLLGSTGNCDPASDISSYWVPTLYRADTTIVPTGITFYYLGEGVQNPAATQPTPVGLKIVAGNAKATGDADSIARWSCLHAGEVNPSKNFVTCPAGTQLETYLDFPQCWDGTNLDSADHKSHMSYPVAGNCPAAHPVQVPKLRMVLRYPVNGDPSQLRLASGDGRTMHGDFFNVWPADEMERRVRDCIRPVIKCGHDGYPL
;
A
#
# COMPACT_ATOMS: atom_id res chain seq x y z
N MET A 1 -88.97 13.74 -31.86
CA MET A 1 -88.31 13.10 -33.03
C MET A 1 -87.41 11.98 -32.52
N GLY A 2 -87.37 10.74 -32.99
CA GLY A 2 -88.01 10.07 -34.10
C GLY A 2 -87.47 8.63 -34.14
N LYS A 3 -88.36 7.66 -33.89
CA LYS A 3 -88.45 6.29 -34.43
C LYS A 3 -87.25 5.32 -34.36
N LYS A 4 -87.49 4.23 -33.62
CA LYS A 4 -87.12 2.82 -33.90
C LYS A 4 -87.15 2.50 -35.40
N MET A 5 -86.39 1.48 -35.85
CA MET A 5 -86.95 0.23 -36.43
C MET A 5 -85.96 -0.55 -37.36
N ARG A 6 -85.82 -1.87 -37.08
CA ARG A 6 -85.64 -3.04 -38.01
C ARG A 6 -84.39 -3.17 -38.88
N TRP A 7 -84.01 -4.32 -39.45
CA TRP A 7 -84.08 -5.77 -39.17
C TRP A 7 -83.25 -6.43 -40.31
N ARG A 8 -82.53 -7.52 -39.99
CA ARG A 8 -82.11 -8.63 -40.87
C ARG A 8 -81.14 -8.37 -42.04
N ALA A 9 -80.05 -9.14 -42.07
CA ALA A 9 -79.81 -10.15 -43.11
C ALA A 9 -78.64 -11.08 -42.71
N PHE A 10 -78.87 -12.39 -42.83
CA PHE A 10 -77.81 -13.39 -42.90
C PHE A 10 -77.26 -13.44 -44.33
N ALA A 11 -75.94 -13.50 -44.49
CA ALA A 11 -75.31 -14.06 -45.69
C ALA A 11 -74.01 -14.76 -45.29
N LYS A 12 -73.95 -16.06 -45.60
CA LYS A 12 -72.78 -16.94 -45.50
C LYS A 12 -71.80 -16.62 -46.63
N ILE A 13 -70.51 -16.58 -46.34
CA ILE A 13 -69.32 -16.92 -47.15
C ILE A 13 -68.19 -16.96 -46.09
N GLY A 14 -67.41 -18.01 -45.83
CA GLY A 14 -66.90 -19.07 -46.69
C GLY A 14 -65.39 -18.84 -46.89
N LEU A 15 -64.56 -19.45 -46.04
CA LEU A 15 -63.10 -19.72 -46.17
C LEU A 15 -62.20 -18.45 -46.35
N VAL A 16 -61.14 -18.24 -45.58
CA VAL A 16 -59.85 -18.96 -45.66
C VAL A 16 -59.14 -18.91 -44.31
N LEU A 17 -58.82 -20.08 -43.76
CA LEU A 17 -57.81 -20.23 -42.72
C LEU A 17 -56.45 -19.83 -43.31
N THR A 18 -55.84 -18.79 -42.75
CA THR A 18 -54.38 -18.68 -42.71
C THR A 18 -53.97 -18.70 -41.25
N LEU A 19 -53.51 -19.87 -40.80
CA LEU A 19 -52.81 -20.04 -39.53
C LEU A 19 -51.46 -19.31 -39.66
N ALA A 20 -51.41 -18.04 -39.27
CA ALA A 20 -50.15 -17.42 -38.88
C ALA A 20 -49.86 -17.87 -37.45
N ALA A 21 -49.02 -18.89 -37.30
CA ALA A 21 -48.48 -19.29 -36.01
C ALA A 21 -47.63 -18.13 -35.47
N GLY A 22 -48.21 -17.34 -34.57
CA GLY A 22 -47.46 -16.39 -33.77
C GLY A 22 -46.54 -17.17 -32.83
N ALA A 23 -45.27 -17.27 -33.19
CA ALA A 23 -44.24 -17.70 -32.27
C ALA A 23 -44.13 -16.66 -31.15
N LEU A 24 -44.68 -16.97 -29.99
CA LEU A 24 -44.33 -16.32 -28.72
C LEU A 24 -42.85 -16.59 -28.48
N VAL A 25 -41.98 -15.68 -28.92
CA VAL A 25 -40.61 -15.61 -28.44
C VAL A 25 -40.68 -15.10 -27.02
N SER A 26 -40.84 -16.03 -26.07
CA SER A 26 -40.50 -15.78 -24.68
C SER A 26 -39.02 -15.42 -24.64
N GLY A 27 -38.76 -14.11 -24.63
CA GLY A 27 -37.43 -13.54 -24.41
C GLY A 27 -36.95 -13.96 -23.03
N GLY A 28 -36.25 -15.10 -22.97
CA GLY A 28 -35.39 -15.40 -21.85
C GLY A 28 -34.37 -14.29 -21.76
N LEU A 29 -34.41 -13.54 -20.65
CA LEU A 29 -33.24 -12.81 -20.18
C LEU A 29 -32.19 -13.86 -19.86
N THR A 30 -31.47 -14.31 -20.89
CA THR A 30 -30.15 -14.89 -20.71
C THR A 30 -29.30 -13.74 -20.17
N GLY A 31 -29.27 -13.58 -18.84
CA GLY A 31 -28.16 -12.89 -18.22
C GLY A 31 -26.92 -13.58 -18.76
N GLN A 32 -26.14 -12.88 -19.58
CA GLN A 32 -24.79 -13.32 -19.86
C GLN A 32 -24.15 -13.55 -18.49
N PRO A 33 -23.50 -14.71 -18.24
CA PRO A 33 -22.72 -14.83 -17.04
C PRO A 33 -21.76 -13.64 -17.07
N HIS A 34 -21.85 -12.76 -16.06
CA HIS A 34 -20.77 -11.83 -15.79
C HIS A 34 -19.54 -12.72 -15.77
N ARG A 35 -18.69 -12.56 -16.79
CA ARG A 35 -17.36 -13.12 -16.76
C ARG A 35 -16.79 -12.53 -15.49
N ALA A 36 -16.66 -13.34 -14.44
CA ALA A 36 -15.98 -12.89 -13.23
C ALA A 36 -14.65 -12.32 -13.73
N ASP A 37 -14.46 -11.02 -13.60
CA ASP A 37 -13.23 -10.40 -14.00
C ASP A 37 -12.11 -11.18 -13.32
N ALA A 38 -11.11 -11.59 -14.10
CA ALA A 38 -10.11 -12.53 -13.63
C ALA A 38 -9.26 -11.81 -12.58
N VAL A 39 -9.56 -12.05 -11.30
CA VAL A 39 -8.87 -11.45 -10.16
C VAL A 39 -7.36 -11.55 -10.33
N ILE A 40 -6.66 -10.43 -10.18
CA ILE A 40 -5.20 -10.38 -10.28
C ILE A 40 -4.57 -11.10 -9.08
N ARG A 41 -3.72 -12.10 -9.37
CA ARG A 41 -3.12 -12.99 -8.35
C ARG A 41 -1.78 -12.47 -7.82
N VAL A 42 -1.84 -11.49 -6.93
CA VAL A 42 -0.70 -10.96 -6.18
C VAL A 42 -1.16 -10.63 -4.77
N ALA A 43 -0.55 -11.17 -3.72
CA ALA A 43 -0.94 -10.83 -2.34
C ALA A 43 -0.50 -9.39 -2.01
N GLU A 44 -1.38 -8.41 -2.25
CA GLU A 44 -1.01 -6.99 -2.15
C GLU A 44 -2.23 -6.11 -1.87
N PHE A 45 -2.04 -5.08 -1.03
CA PHE A 45 -2.85 -3.87 -1.07
C PHE A 45 -1.96 -2.63 -0.83
N PRO A 46 -2.24 -1.49 -1.49
CA PRO A 46 -1.49 -0.26 -1.30
C PRO A 46 -2.16 0.69 -0.29
N ALA A 47 -1.34 1.59 0.27
CA ALA A 47 -1.76 2.88 0.78
C ALA A 47 -0.85 3.98 0.22
N ASP A 48 -1.43 5.00 -0.39
CA ASP A 48 -0.69 6.16 -0.90
C ASP A 48 -0.89 7.34 0.03
N CYS A 49 0.20 7.95 0.50
CA CYS A 49 0.11 9.13 1.35
C CYS A 49 0.86 10.30 0.73
N GLN A 50 0.66 11.49 1.28
CA GLN A 50 1.40 12.68 0.88
C GLN A 50 2.38 13.07 1.99
N LEU A 51 3.39 13.89 1.65
CA LEU A 51 4.22 14.50 2.67
C LEU A 51 3.32 15.28 3.64
N SER A 52 3.36 14.90 4.92
CA SER A 52 2.65 15.56 6.00
C SER A 52 3.45 16.79 6.45
N HIS A 53 4.67 16.57 6.92
CA HIS A 53 5.57 17.60 7.42
C HIS A 53 7.02 17.07 7.52
N ARG A 54 7.93 17.92 8.02
CA ARG A 54 9.33 17.55 8.31
C ARG A 54 9.75 18.01 9.68
N LEU A 55 10.40 17.14 10.44
CA LEU A 55 10.95 17.44 11.76
C LEU A 55 12.26 16.65 11.98
N PRO A 56 13.21 17.17 12.77
CA PRO A 56 14.37 16.44 13.26
C PRO A 56 14.04 15.52 14.46
N ASP A 57 12.92 14.81 14.36
CA ASP A 57 12.32 14.04 15.45
C ASP A 57 12.24 12.56 15.11
N ASP A 58 12.19 11.70 16.13
CA ASP A 58 11.94 10.26 15.97
C ASP A 58 11.30 9.68 17.25
N PRO A 59 9.97 9.49 17.30
CA PRO A 59 9.29 8.97 18.49
C PRO A 59 9.54 7.48 18.79
N ILE A 60 10.21 6.75 17.88
CA ILE A 60 10.63 5.36 18.15
C ILE A 60 12.01 5.38 18.77
N VAL A 61 13.00 5.97 18.09
CA VAL A 61 14.42 5.90 18.46
C VAL A 61 14.80 6.91 19.54
N PHE A 62 14.16 8.08 19.57
CA PHE A 62 14.43 9.17 20.52
C PHE A 62 13.13 9.71 21.17
N PRO A 63 12.35 8.84 21.84
CA PRO A 63 11.06 9.22 22.41
C PRO A 63 11.21 10.35 23.45
N GLY A 64 10.40 11.39 23.30
CA GLY A 64 10.37 12.57 24.17
C GLY A 64 11.55 13.52 24.00
N LEU A 65 12.36 13.38 22.93
CA LEU A 65 13.55 14.20 22.69
C LEU A 65 13.45 14.96 21.35
N PRO A 66 12.73 16.10 21.30
CA PRO A 66 12.64 16.94 20.11
C PRO A 66 14.02 17.37 19.59
N GLY A 67 14.23 17.27 18.29
CA GLY A 67 15.48 17.66 17.64
C GLY A 67 16.67 16.74 17.90
N ALA A 68 16.48 15.61 18.58
CA ALA A 68 17.56 14.67 18.84
C ALA A 68 17.93 13.79 17.62
N SER A 69 17.07 13.75 16.60
CA SER A 69 17.29 12.97 15.37
C SER A 69 17.77 13.85 14.22
N HIS A 70 18.18 13.22 13.11
CA HIS A 70 18.28 13.92 11.84
C HIS A 70 16.89 14.24 11.28
N SER A 71 16.80 15.12 10.29
CA SER A 71 15.54 15.48 9.65
C SER A 71 14.87 14.29 8.97
N HIS A 72 13.59 14.11 9.24
CA HIS A 72 12.73 13.13 8.59
C HIS A 72 11.61 13.82 7.79
N ASP A 73 11.23 13.19 6.67
CA ASP A 73 9.98 13.45 5.97
C ASP A 73 8.92 12.50 6.55
N PHE A 74 7.84 13.05 7.11
CA PHE A 74 6.74 12.31 7.72
C PHE A 74 5.54 12.21 6.78
N PHE A 75 4.86 11.07 6.79
CA PHE A 75 3.72 10.75 5.93
C PHE A 75 2.61 10.07 6.74
N GLY A 76 1.38 10.19 6.25
CA GLY A 76 0.19 9.62 6.90
C GLY A 76 -0.31 10.53 8.01
N ASN A 77 -0.06 10.15 9.27
CA ASN A 77 -0.54 10.89 10.42
C ASN A 77 0.00 12.34 10.47
N HIS A 78 -0.85 13.28 10.89
CA HIS A 78 -0.50 14.69 11.02
C HIS A 78 0.11 15.07 12.37
N ALA A 79 0.01 14.21 13.39
CA ALA A 79 0.46 14.50 14.75
C ALA A 79 1.87 13.98 15.06
N THR A 80 2.48 13.17 14.19
CA THR A 80 3.77 12.52 14.48
C THR A 80 4.85 13.55 14.79
N ASP A 81 5.44 13.45 15.98
CA ASP A 81 6.56 14.25 16.48
C ASP A 81 7.34 13.45 17.53
N ALA A 82 8.34 14.05 18.18
CA ALA A 82 9.14 13.34 19.19
C ALA A 82 8.34 12.85 20.41
N HIS A 83 7.16 13.41 20.71
CA HIS A 83 6.36 13.03 21.90
C HIS A 83 5.26 12.02 21.58
N SER A 84 4.95 11.84 20.30
CA SER A 84 3.81 11.05 19.84
C SER A 84 3.80 9.63 20.39
N ASP A 85 2.71 9.29 21.07
CA ASP A 85 2.38 7.92 21.43
C ASP A 85 1.18 7.39 20.62
N TYR A 86 0.76 6.16 20.93
CA TYR A 86 -0.39 5.55 20.22
C TYR A 86 -1.68 6.36 20.37
N GLY A 87 -1.94 6.94 21.54
CA GLY A 87 -3.14 7.72 21.83
C GLY A 87 -3.16 9.04 21.05
N ASP A 88 -2.02 9.73 20.99
CA ASP A 88 -1.88 10.96 20.20
C ASP A 88 -2.17 10.71 18.72
N LEU A 89 -1.57 9.65 18.18
CA LEU A 89 -1.73 9.31 16.76
C LEU A 89 -3.16 8.85 16.44
N LEU A 90 -3.77 8.02 17.30
CA LEU A 90 -5.16 7.56 17.13
C LEU A 90 -6.17 8.72 17.16
N GLY A 91 -5.89 9.77 17.94
CA GLY A 91 -6.74 10.96 18.05
C GLY A 91 -6.57 11.97 16.90
N SER A 92 -5.66 11.71 15.96
CA SER A 92 -5.28 12.64 14.90
C SER A 92 -5.89 12.28 13.54
N THR A 93 -5.75 13.19 12.58
CA THR A 93 -6.08 12.96 11.17
C THR A 93 -4.84 12.47 10.40
N GLY A 94 -5.07 11.88 9.22
CA GLY A 94 -4.01 11.51 8.29
C GLY A 94 -4.32 11.93 6.86
N ASN A 95 -3.36 11.74 5.96
CA ASN A 95 -3.43 12.12 4.55
C ASN A 95 -3.23 10.96 3.57
N CYS A 96 -3.50 9.73 4.01
CA CYS A 96 -3.40 8.54 3.17
C CYS A 96 -4.69 8.27 2.39
N ASP A 97 -4.54 7.53 1.29
CA ASP A 97 -5.57 6.79 0.59
C ASP A 97 -5.25 5.29 0.74
N PRO A 98 -6.08 4.47 1.39
CA PRO A 98 -7.38 4.82 1.96
C PRO A 98 -7.26 5.76 3.16
N ALA A 99 -8.26 6.63 3.34
CA ALA A 99 -8.34 7.56 4.47
C ALA A 99 -8.47 6.86 5.85
N SER A 100 -8.74 5.56 5.86
CA SER A 100 -8.72 4.74 7.08
C SER A 100 -7.31 4.49 7.60
N ASP A 101 -6.27 4.62 6.76
CA ASP A 101 -4.89 4.57 7.23
C ASP A 101 -4.48 5.90 7.87
N ILE A 102 -4.41 5.90 9.20
CA ILE A 102 -3.89 7.02 10.00
C ILE A 102 -2.55 6.66 10.64
N SER A 103 -1.84 5.67 10.11
CA SER A 103 -0.52 5.28 10.62
C SER A 103 0.53 6.35 10.35
N SER A 104 1.63 6.28 11.08
CA SER A 104 2.77 7.17 10.87
C SER A 104 3.89 6.44 10.13
N TYR A 105 4.42 7.09 9.10
CA TYR A 105 5.56 6.61 8.33
C TYR A 105 6.57 7.73 8.17
N TRP A 106 7.85 7.44 8.31
CA TRP A 106 8.88 8.44 8.02
C TRP A 106 10.16 7.84 7.47
N VAL A 107 10.89 8.67 6.72
CA VAL A 107 12.21 8.36 6.17
C VAL A 107 13.10 9.60 6.25
N PRO A 108 14.44 9.47 6.18
CA PRO A 108 15.34 10.62 6.18
C PRO A 108 15.02 11.58 5.04
N THR A 109 14.99 12.88 5.34
CA THR A 109 14.79 13.91 4.32
C THR A 109 15.89 13.83 3.26
N LEU A 110 15.51 13.79 1.98
CA LEU A 110 16.45 13.86 0.87
C LEU A 110 16.81 15.31 0.56
N TYR A 111 18.09 15.56 0.29
CA TYR A 111 18.62 16.85 -0.12
C TYR A 111 19.38 16.75 -1.44
N ARG A 112 19.38 17.84 -2.21
CA ARG A 112 20.42 18.15 -3.18
C ARG A 112 21.21 19.34 -2.65
N ALA A 113 22.49 19.14 -2.34
CA ALA A 113 23.29 20.06 -1.53
C ALA A 113 22.54 20.38 -0.22
N ASP A 114 22.04 21.61 -0.07
CA ASP A 114 21.30 22.06 1.12
C ASP A 114 19.81 22.32 0.85
N THR A 115 19.33 21.99 -0.35
CA THR A 115 17.92 22.12 -0.70
C THR A 115 17.19 20.80 -0.50
N THR A 116 16.12 20.80 0.29
CA THR A 116 15.24 19.64 0.49
C THR A 116 14.56 19.25 -0.82
N ILE A 117 14.51 17.95 -1.11
CA ILE A 117 13.76 17.39 -2.23
C ILE A 117 12.49 16.74 -1.68
N VAL A 118 11.34 17.27 -2.09
CA VAL A 118 10.04 16.68 -1.78
C VAL A 118 9.81 15.47 -2.71
N PRO A 119 9.43 14.30 -2.20
CA PRO A 119 9.03 13.18 -3.05
C PRO A 119 7.76 13.54 -3.84
N THR A 120 7.69 13.11 -5.10
CA THR A 120 6.51 13.27 -5.97
C THR A 120 5.40 12.27 -5.64
N GLY A 121 5.73 11.19 -4.93
CA GLY A 121 4.77 10.21 -4.45
C GLY A 121 5.44 9.20 -3.53
N ILE A 122 4.66 8.68 -2.59
CA ILE A 122 5.01 7.56 -1.75
C ILE A 122 3.87 6.55 -1.75
N THR A 123 4.22 5.29 -1.95
CA THR A 123 3.30 4.17 -1.82
C THR A 123 3.82 3.20 -0.77
N PHE A 124 2.96 2.87 0.17
CA PHE A 124 3.14 1.84 1.18
C PHE A 124 2.44 0.57 0.70
N TYR A 125 3.23 -0.39 0.21
CA TYR A 125 2.69 -1.68 -0.19
C TYR A 125 2.69 -2.63 1.00
N TYR A 126 1.53 -3.22 1.28
CA TYR A 126 1.40 -4.35 2.18
C TYR A 126 1.37 -5.63 1.35
N LEU A 127 2.39 -6.46 1.51
CA LEU A 127 2.67 -7.57 0.60
C LEU A 127 2.64 -8.91 1.34
N GLY A 128 2.10 -9.95 0.70
CA GLY A 128 2.22 -11.34 1.14
C GLY A 128 3.44 -12.07 0.56
N GLU A 129 4.38 -11.35 -0.06
CA GLU A 129 5.59 -11.94 -0.66
C GLU A 129 6.74 -12.12 0.36
N GLY A 130 7.78 -12.85 -0.05
CA GLY A 130 8.97 -13.12 0.78
C GLY A 130 8.79 -14.24 1.79
N VAL A 131 7.60 -14.84 1.82
CA VAL A 131 7.19 -15.96 2.66
C VAL A 131 6.48 -17.02 1.81
N GLN A 132 6.64 -18.30 2.17
CA GLN A 132 6.09 -19.41 1.39
C GLN A 132 4.59 -19.61 1.58
N ASN A 133 4.03 -19.17 2.71
CA ASN A 133 2.63 -19.37 3.07
C ASN A 133 1.91 -18.05 3.37
N PRO A 134 1.46 -17.29 2.35
CA PRO A 134 0.68 -16.06 2.54
C PRO A 134 -0.61 -16.29 3.34
N ALA A 135 -1.20 -17.49 3.29
CA ALA A 135 -2.43 -17.82 4.02
C ALA A 135 -2.26 -17.84 5.54
N ALA A 136 -1.03 -17.96 6.05
CA ALA A 136 -0.72 -17.88 7.48
C ALA A 136 -0.53 -16.44 7.99
N THR A 137 -0.58 -15.44 7.12
CA THR A 137 -0.38 -14.03 7.51
C THR A 137 -1.45 -13.59 8.52
N GLN A 138 -0.99 -13.01 9.62
CA GLN A 138 -1.81 -12.35 10.63
C GLN A 138 -1.86 -10.84 10.39
N PRO A 139 -2.90 -10.13 10.85
CA PRO A 139 -2.93 -8.66 10.81
C PRO A 139 -1.72 -8.07 11.51
N THR A 140 -1.20 -6.96 10.97
CA THR A 140 -0.21 -6.17 11.69
C THR A 140 -0.82 -5.67 13.01
N PRO A 141 -0.23 -5.99 14.17
CA PRO A 141 -0.76 -5.54 15.47
C PRO A 141 -0.79 -4.03 15.56
N VAL A 142 -1.91 -3.49 16.08
CA VAL A 142 -2.02 -2.06 16.38
C VAL A 142 -0.94 -1.67 17.38
N GLY A 143 -0.29 -0.53 17.13
CA GLY A 143 0.79 -0.01 17.95
C GLY A 143 2.16 -0.63 17.68
N LEU A 144 2.27 -1.60 16.75
CA LEU A 144 3.58 -2.14 16.33
C LEU A 144 4.43 -1.02 15.72
N LYS A 145 5.66 -0.90 16.22
CA LYS A 145 6.69 0.03 15.77
C LYS A 145 7.77 -0.73 15.02
N ILE A 146 8.17 -0.32 13.82
CA ILE A 146 9.21 -1.03 13.06
C ILE A 146 10.21 -0.02 12.48
N VAL A 147 11.50 -0.25 12.73
CA VAL A 147 12.61 0.49 12.10
C VAL A 147 13.36 -0.42 11.12
N ALA A 148 13.21 -0.17 9.82
CA ALA A 148 13.89 -0.91 8.76
C ALA A 148 15.12 -0.14 8.23
N GLY A 149 16.18 -0.86 7.89
CA GLY A 149 17.43 -0.28 7.40
C GLY A 149 18.35 0.23 8.50
N ASN A 150 19.32 1.07 8.11
CA ASN A 150 20.45 1.42 8.97
C ASN A 150 20.90 2.86 8.73
N ALA A 151 20.52 3.76 9.64
CA ALA A 151 20.94 5.17 9.63
C ALA A 151 22.46 5.38 9.73
N LYS A 152 23.21 4.37 10.16
CA LYS A 152 24.66 4.42 10.41
C LYS A 152 25.46 3.55 9.45
N ALA A 153 24.86 3.13 8.33
CA ALA A 153 25.53 2.26 7.36
C ALA A 153 26.83 2.90 6.85
N THR A 154 27.94 2.16 6.98
CA THR A 154 29.26 2.61 6.49
C THR A 154 29.64 2.00 5.14
N GLY A 155 28.86 1.03 4.66
CA GLY A 155 29.07 0.36 3.39
C GLY A 155 27.87 -0.47 2.95
N ASP A 156 27.99 -1.07 1.76
CA ASP A 156 26.90 -1.81 1.12
C ASP A 156 26.45 -3.04 1.93
N ALA A 157 27.37 -3.68 2.68
CA ALA A 157 27.08 -4.84 3.51
C ALA A 157 26.13 -4.53 4.68
N ASP A 158 26.13 -3.28 5.15
CA ASP A 158 25.34 -2.83 6.30
C ASP A 158 24.01 -2.19 5.88
N SER A 159 23.73 -2.14 4.57
CA SER A 159 22.61 -1.40 4.00
C SER A 159 21.65 -2.29 3.23
N ILE A 160 20.36 -2.13 3.51
CA ILE A 160 19.28 -2.73 2.72
C ILE A 160 18.71 -1.75 1.68
N ALA A 161 19.25 -0.55 1.58
CA ALA A 161 18.81 0.46 0.63
C ALA A 161 18.76 -0.09 -0.80
N ARG A 162 17.80 0.39 -1.58
CA ARG A 162 17.70 0.04 -3.00
C ARG A 162 17.27 1.28 -3.77
N TRP A 163 18.25 1.94 -4.37
CA TRP A 163 18.05 3.09 -5.25
C TRP A 163 18.07 2.65 -6.71
N SER A 164 17.10 3.11 -7.48
CA SER A 164 16.99 2.88 -8.91
C SER A 164 16.36 4.10 -9.59
N CYS A 165 16.05 3.97 -10.88
CA CYS A 165 15.40 5.03 -11.64
C CYS A 165 14.07 4.51 -12.20
N LEU A 166 12.99 5.21 -11.87
CA LEU A 166 11.65 4.92 -12.37
C LEU A 166 11.60 5.03 -13.90
N HIS A 167 10.93 4.07 -14.56
CA HIS A 167 10.80 3.98 -16.02
C HIS A 167 12.13 3.86 -16.78
N ALA A 168 13.21 3.48 -16.11
CA ALA A 168 14.51 3.25 -16.72
C ALA A 168 14.91 1.77 -16.53
N GLY A 169 14.45 0.91 -17.44
CA GLY A 169 14.71 -0.55 -17.41
C GLY A 169 16.18 -0.95 -17.56
N GLU A 170 17.11 0.01 -17.61
CA GLU A 170 18.54 -0.18 -17.87
C GLU A 170 19.43 0.24 -16.69
N VAL A 171 18.89 0.87 -15.64
CA VAL A 171 19.68 1.26 -14.46
C VAL A 171 19.61 0.16 -13.40
N ASN A 172 20.74 -0.50 -13.17
CA ASN A 172 20.86 -1.49 -12.10
C ASN A 172 20.65 -0.81 -10.73
N PRO A 173 19.80 -1.39 -9.85
CA PRO A 173 19.64 -0.87 -8.50
C PRO A 173 20.94 -0.93 -7.69
N SER A 174 21.12 0.01 -6.77
CA SER A 174 22.31 0.14 -5.92
C SER A 174 21.95 0.41 -4.45
N LYS A 175 22.90 0.17 -3.54
CA LYS A 175 22.81 0.56 -2.13
C LYS A 175 22.97 2.07 -1.93
N ASN A 176 23.58 2.77 -2.88
CA ASN A 176 23.70 4.22 -2.87
C ASN A 176 22.96 4.81 -4.09
N PHE A 177 22.82 6.13 -4.13
CA PHE A 177 22.18 6.84 -5.23
C PHE A 177 22.76 6.45 -6.59
N VAL A 178 21.90 6.47 -7.61
CA VAL A 178 22.25 6.12 -8.99
C VAL A 178 22.08 7.33 -9.91
N THR A 179 22.85 7.35 -10.99
CA THR A 179 22.66 8.34 -12.06
C THR A 179 21.42 7.97 -12.86
N CYS A 180 20.42 8.84 -12.84
CA CYS A 180 19.18 8.61 -13.57
C CYS A 180 19.14 9.34 -14.91
N PRO A 181 18.69 8.71 -16.01
CA PRO A 181 18.54 9.36 -17.30
C PRO A 181 17.60 10.57 -17.26
N ALA A 182 17.82 11.54 -18.14
CA ALA A 182 16.92 12.69 -18.27
C ALA A 182 15.48 12.24 -18.53
N GLY A 183 14.51 12.90 -17.88
CA GLY A 183 13.08 12.55 -17.99
C GLY A 183 12.63 11.39 -17.09
N THR A 184 13.55 10.77 -16.35
CA THR A 184 13.24 9.75 -15.34
C THR A 184 13.26 10.35 -13.92
N GLN A 185 12.99 9.52 -12.91
CA GLN A 185 12.96 9.92 -11.50
C GLN A 185 13.78 8.93 -10.69
N LEU A 186 14.51 9.43 -9.69
CA LEU A 186 15.13 8.61 -8.67
C LEU A 186 14.03 7.93 -7.84
N GLU A 187 14.19 6.65 -7.58
CA GLU A 187 13.25 5.83 -6.82
C GLU A 187 13.99 5.02 -5.77
N THR A 188 13.37 4.84 -4.60
CA THR A 188 13.87 3.93 -3.56
C THR A 188 12.80 2.95 -3.13
N TYR A 189 13.24 1.74 -2.82
CA TYR A 189 12.42 0.66 -2.26
C TYR A 189 13.03 0.25 -0.93
N LEU A 190 12.22 0.26 0.13
CA LEU A 190 12.65 -0.19 1.45
C LEU A 190 11.71 -1.28 1.97
N ASP A 191 12.24 -2.49 2.10
CA ASP A 191 11.52 -3.65 2.64
C ASP A 191 11.69 -3.72 4.16
N PHE A 192 10.56 -3.77 4.85
CA PHE A 192 10.51 -3.95 6.29
C PHE A 192 10.55 -5.44 6.65
N PRO A 193 11.05 -5.80 7.84
CA PRO A 193 10.91 -7.16 8.35
C PRO A 193 9.42 -7.50 8.55
N GLN A 194 9.06 -8.75 8.29
CA GLN A 194 7.66 -9.21 8.33
C GLN A 194 7.42 -10.44 9.21
N CYS A 195 8.40 -10.80 10.04
CA CYS A 195 8.27 -11.85 11.05
C CYS A 195 8.35 -11.21 12.43
N TRP A 196 7.25 -11.27 13.16
CA TRP A 196 7.09 -10.70 14.50
C TRP A 196 7.25 -11.80 15.57
N ASP A 197 7.83 -11.44 16.72
CA ASP A 197 7.98 -12.34 17.88
C ASP A 197 6.66 -12.78 18.54
N GLY A 198 5.55 -12.16 18.16
CA GLY A 198 4.21 -12.48 18.66
C GLY A 198 3.88 -11.84 20.01
N THR A 199 4.78 -11.03 20.57
CA THR A 199 4.65 -10.48 21.92
C THR A 199 4.91 -8.98 21.99
N ASN A 200 6.02 -8.48 21.43
CA ASN A 200 6.50 -7.13 21.70
C ASN A 200 6.13 -6.18 20.56
N LEU A 201 5.40 -5.10 20.85
CA LEU A 201 5.09 -4.05 19.86
C LEU A 201 6.28 -3.13 19.56
N ASP A 202 7.31 -3.18 20.40
CA ASP A 202 8.60 -2.53 20.23
C ASP A 202 9.62 -3.25 21.12
N SER A 203 10.92 -3.12 20.83
CA SER A 203 12.00 -3.68 21.64
C SER A 203 12.96 -2.57 22.09
N ALA A 204 13.79 -2.84 23.09
CA ALA A 204 14.74 -1.84 23.62
C ALA A 204 15.73 -1.31 22.57
N ASP A 205 15.98 -2.08 21.51
CA ASP A 205 16.81 -1.72 20.35
C ASP A 205 15.98 -1.34 19.11
N HIS A 206 14.65 -1.27 19.26
CA HIS A 206 13.65 -0.97 18.23
C HIS A 206 13.68 -1.87 16.98
N LYS A 207 14.36 -3.02 17.07
CA LYS A 207 14.59 -3.94 15.93
C LYS A 207 14.37 -5.40 16.28
N SER A 208 14.86 -5.88 17.41
CA SER A 208 14.92 -7.31 17.74
C SER A 208 13.58 -8.04 17.86
N HIS A 209 12.46 -7.32 18.06
CA HIS A 209 11.11 -7.90 18.06
C HIS A 209 10.61 -8.26 16.63
N MET A 210 11.32 -7.83 15.59
CA MET A 210 11.06 -8.16 14.20
C MET A 210 12.26 -8.88 13.56
N SER A 211 11.99 -9.71 12.56
CA SER A 211 13.00 -10.36 11.74
C SER A 211 12.57 -10.43 10.28
N TYR A 212 13.56 -10.47 9.38
CA TYR A 212 13.33 -10.91 8.01
C TYR A 212 13.19 -12.44 7.97
N PRO A 213 12.38 -12.98 7.04
CA PRO A 213 12.28 -14.41 6.83
C PRO A 213 13.59 -14.98 6.26
N VAL A 214 13.87 -16.22 6.63
CA VAL A 214 15.02 -17.00 6.15
C VAL A 214 14.50 -18.12 5.26
N ALA A 215 14.96 -18.17 4.02
CA ALA A 215 14.49 -19.13 3.01
C ALA A 215 12.95 -19.16 2.85
N GLY A 216 12.31 -17.98 2.98
CA GLY A 216 10.86 -17.83 2.83
C GLY A 216 10.05 -18.28 4.06
N ASN A 217 10.68 -18.48 5.21
CA ASN A 217 9.98 -18.83 6.45
C ASN A 217 10.39 -17.89 7.57
N CYS A 218 9.43 -17.59 8.44
CA CYS A 218 9.73 -16.86 9.64
C CYS A 218 10.55 -17.70 10.63
N PRO A 219 11.62 -17.16 11.25
CA PRO A 219 12.38 -17.87 12.26
C PRO A 219 11.52 -18.32 13.43
N ALA A 220 11.94 -19.38 14.14
CA ALA A 220 11.20 -19.89 15.30
C ALA A 220 11.06 -18.85 16.43
N ALA A 221 12.01 -17.93 16.56
CA ALA A 221 11.95 -16.82 17.52
C ALA A 221 10.97 -15.70 17.09
N HIS A 222 10.57 -15.68 15.82
CA HIS A 222 9.67 -14.67 15.23
C HIS A 222 8.52 -15.34 14.48
N PRO A 223 7.71 -16.17 15.14
CA PRO A 223 6.84 -17.12 14.45
C PRO A 223 5.63 -16.47 13.75
N VAL A 224 5.31 -15.21 14.04
CA VAL A 224 4.11 -14.55 13.52
C VAL A 224 4.44 -13.78 12.25
N GLN A 225 3.99 -14.30 11.11
CA GLN A 225 4.07 -13.56 9.84
C GLN A 225 3.01 -12.46 9.80
N VAL A 226 3.44 -11.23 9.55
CA VAL A 226 2.58 -10.07 9.25
C VAL A 226 2.77 -9.67 7.78
N PRO A 227 1.91 -8.82 7.18
CA PRO A 227 2.17 -8.30 5.84
C PRO A 227 3.52 -7.60 5.79
N LYS A 228 4.30 -7.84 4.74
CA LYS A 228 5.53 -7.09 4.52
C LYS A 228 5.18 -5.69 4.07
N LEU A 229 5.56 -4.69 4.87
CA LEU A 229 5.54 -3.30 4.44
C LEU A 229 6.72 -3.04 3.50
N ARG A 230 6.44 -2.45 2.34
CA ARG A 230 7.44 -1.89 1.44
C ARG A 230 7.11 -0.42 1.19
N MET A 231 8.06 0.46 1.53
CA MET A 231 7.99 1.86 1.16
C MET A 231 8.60 2.05 -0.23
N VAL A 232 7.84 2.67 -1.14
CA VAL A 232 8.34 3.08 -2.45
C VAL A 232 8.23 4.58 -2.57
N LEU A 233 9.36 5.27 -2.63
CA LEU A 233 9.41 6.72 -2.76
C LEU A 233 9.98 7.11 -4.11
N ARG A 234 9.36 8.11 -4.74
CA ARG A 234 9.81 8.70 -6.00
C ARG A 234 10.19 10.15 -5.78
N TYR A 235 11.34 10.53 -6.31
CA TYR A 235 11.85 11.90 -6.23
C TYR A 235 11.98 12.48 -7.63
N PRO A 236 11.64 13.78 -7.84
CA PRO A 236 11.74 14.46 -9.12
C PRO A 236 13.20 14.83 -9.44
N VAL A 237 14.09 13.84 -9.36
CA VAL A 237 15.53 13.96 -9.45
C VAL A 237 16.04 13.03 -10.54
N ASN A 238 16.84 13.56 -11.45
CA ASN A 238 17.63 12.80 -12.39
C ASN A 238 19.00 13.44 -12.60
N GLY A 239 19.82 12.84 -13.47
CA GLY A 239 21.20 13.24 -13.72
C GLY A 239 22.17 12.76 -12.64
N ASP A 240 23.24 13.54 -12.45
CA ASP A 240 24.32 13.24 -11.51
C ASP A 240 23.83 13.28 -10.04
N PRO A 241 24.02 12.18 -9.28
CA PRO A 241 23.65 12.10 -7.87
C PRO A 241 24.72 12.66 -6.91
N SER A 242 25.85 13.19 -7.39
CA SER A 242 26.99 13.61 -6.56
C SER A 242 26.66 14.61 -5.44
N GLN A 243 25.58 15.38 -5.60
CA GLN A 243 25.10 16.35 -4.60
C GLN A 243 23.95 15.81 -3.74
N LEU A 244 23.50 14.58 -3.97
CA LEU A 244 22.42 13.98 -3.19
C LEU A 244 22.96 13.48 -1.85
N ARG A 245 22.17 13.74 -0.81
CA ARG A 245 22.39 13.19 0.54
C ARG A 245 21.06 13.00 1.24
N LEU A 246 20.97 11.98 2.07
CA LEU A 246 19.95 11.89 3.10
C LEU A 246 20.36 12.76 4.29
N ALA A 247 19.40 13.10 5.14
CA ALA A 247 19.68 13.74 6.42
C ALA A 247 20.64 12.90 7.30
N SER A 248 20.65 11.58 7.10
CA SER A 248 21.48 10.61 7.80
C SER A 248 22.83 10.30 7.14
N GLY A 249 23.10 10.78 5.92
CA GLY A 249 24.33 10.44 5.19
C GLY A 249 24.14 10.29 3.68
N ASP A 250 24.87 9.36 3.06
CA ASP A 250 24.69 9.01 1.65
C ASP A 250 23.46 8.08 1.46
N GLY A 251 23.21 7.58 0.26
CA GLY A 251 22.05 6.72 -0.01
C GLY A 251 22.06 5.40 0.78
N ARG A 252 23.21 4.96 1.32
CA ARG A 252 23.29 3.70 2.09
C ARG A 252 22.64 3.82 3.44
N THR A 253 22.56 5.04 4.00
CA THR A 253 21.94 5.30 5.29
C THR A 253 20.42 5.37 5.23
N MET A 254 19.81 4.99 4.09
CA MET A 254 18.38 4.86 3.94
C MET A 254 17.82 3.90 5.00
N HIS A 255 16.83 4.41 5.70
CA HIS A 255 16.00 3.68 6.64
C HIS A 255 14.60 4.26 6.58
N GLY A 256 13.70 3.61 7.28
CA GLY A 256 12.34 4.05 7.41
C GLY A 256 11.70 3.43 8.62
N ASP A 257 10.70 4.12 9.07
CA ASP A 257 10.11 3.91 10.37
C ASP A 257 8.60 3.89 10.20
N PHE A 258 7.96 2.99 10.93
CA PHE A 258 6.54 2.75 10.84
C PHE A 258 5.96 2.59 12.24
N PHE A 259 4.91 3.35 12.54
CA PHE A 259 4.12 3.19 13.74
C PHE A 259 2.67 2.89 13.33
N ASN A 260 2.26 1.63 13.54
CA ASN A 260 0.98 1.13 13.06
C ASN A 260 -0.20 1.68 13.85
N VAL A 261 -1.07 2.43 13.17
CA VAL A 261 -2.33 2.96 13.72
C VAL A 261 -3.50 2.65 12.77
N TRP A 262 -3.34 1.67 11.88
CA TRP A 262 -4.47 1.13 11.11
C TRP A 262 -5.59 0.67 12.07
N PRO A 263 -6.87 0.93 11.73
CA PRO A 263 -7.98 0.28 12.42
C PRO A 263 -7.82 -1.25 12.34
N ALA A 264 -7.95 -1.92 13.49
CA ALA A 264 -7.65 -3.35 13.58
C ALA A 264 -8.55 -4.21 12.68
N ASP A 265 -9.81 -3.83 12.55
CA ASP A 265 -10.81 -4.47 11.69
C ASP A 265 -10.54 -4.23 10.19
N GLU A 266 -10.07 -3.04 9.83
CA GLU A 266 -9.60 -2.71 8.49
C GLU A 266 -8.40 -3.56 8.08
N MET A 267 -7.38 -3.63 8.93
CA MET A 267 -6.18 -4.44 8.70
C MET A 267 -6.53 -5.93 8.59
N GLU A 268 -7.34 -6.48 9.50
CA GLU A 268 -7.79 -7.89 9.40
C GLU A 268 -8.60 -8.13 8.13
N ARG A 269 -9.49 -7.21 7.73
CA ARG A 269 -10.23 -7.36 6.47
C ARG A 269 -9.28 -7.45 5.28
N ARG A 270 -8.34 -6.52 5.15
CA ARG A 270 -7.39 -6.50 4.02
C ARG A 270 -6.48 -7.71 4.02
N VAL A 271 -6.02 -8.16 5.19
CA VAL A 271 -5.23 -9.41 5.29
C VAL A 271 -6.06 -10.61 4.86
N ARG A 272 -7.31 -10.72 5.33
CA ARG A 272 -8.21 -11.83 5.00
C ARG A 272 -8.60 -11.85 3.52
N ASP A 273 -8.86 -10.69 2.92
CA ASP A 273 -9.47 -10.60 1.59
C ASP A 273 -8.45 -10.40 0.46
N CYS A 274 -7.25 -9.88 0.77
CA CYS A 274 -6.19 -9.58 -0.20
C CYS A 274 -4.97 -10.48 0.01
N ILE A 275 -4.42 -10.52 1.22
CA ILE A 275 -3.13 -11.18 1.47
C ILE A 275 -3.26 -12.71 1.52
N ARG A 276 -4.10 -13.24 2.42
CA ARG A 276 -4.29 -14.69 2.61
C ARG A 276 -4.73 -15.42 1.32
N PRO A 277 -5.65 -14.89 0.48
CA PRO A 277 -6.08 -15.55 -0.75
C PRO A 277 -5.18 -15.24 -1.97
N VAL A 278 -4.12 -14.45 -1.80
CA VAL A 278 -3.20 -14.03 -2.87
C VAL A 278 -3.92 -13.22 -3.96
N ILE A 279 -4.58 -12.15 -3.55
CA ILE A 279 -5.40 -11.29 -4.40
C ILE A 279 -4.89 -9.85 -4.31
N LYS A 280 -4.73 -9.21 -5.47
CA LYS A 280 -4.37 -7.80 -5.52
C LYS A 280 -5.61 -6.98 -5.23
N CYS A 281 -5.55 -6.16 -4.20
CA CYS A 281 -6.60 -5.20 -3.89
C CYS A 281 -6.20 -3.78 -4.25
N GLY A 282 -7.19 -2.96 -4.58
CA GLY A 282 -7.03 -1.52 -4.72
C GLY A 282 -6.97 -0.80 -3.36
N HIS A 283 -6.87 0.52 -3.41
CA HIS A 283 -6.89 1.39 -2.22
C HIS A 283 -8.18 1.22 -1.40
N ASP A 284 -9.31 0.97 -2.06
CA ASP A 284 -10.60 0.66 -1.43
C ASP A 284 -10.61 -0.69 -0.66
N GLY A 285 -9.57 -1.50 -0.82
CA GLY A 285 -9.41 -2.80 -0.17
C GLY A 285 -10.20 -3.92 -0.85
N TYR A 286 -10.65 -3.73 -2.09
CA TYR A 286 -11.37 -4.74 -2.87
C TYR A 286 -10.54 -5.30 -4.02
N PRO A 287 -10.78 -6.56 -4.44
CA PRO A 287 -10.05 -7.21 -5.54
C PRO A 287 -10.08 -6.42 -6.85
N LEU A 288 -8.94 -6.37 -7.54
CA LEU A 288 -8.78 -5.86 -8.91
C LEU A 288 -8.86 -6.98 -9.96
#